data_AF-A0A0R0FA68-F1
#
_entry.id   AF-A0A0R0FA68-F1
#
_cell.length_a   1.000
_cell.length_b   1.000
_cell.length_c   1.000
_cell.angle_alpha   90.00
_cell.angle_beta   90.00
_cell.angle_gamma   90.00
#
_symmetry.space_group_name_H-M   'P 1'
#
loop_
_entity.id
_entity.type
_entity.pdbx_description
1 polymer ?
#
loop_
_entity_poly.entity_id
_entity_poly.type
_entity_poly.pdbx_seq_one_letter_code
_entity_poly.pdbx_strand_id
1 'polypeptide(L)'
;MPGPGPHLMYAMGSGLCLTSISNGRFGPHHTLFYTINAFFGPDVGSFTEWLGSLFGGSAHALGSSLEDLIHHPFFYILLLGLPLSFLYSRISSYLLHTQLLDSVSRVPLTRMQCFLLISAGSFTHFFLDHLFE
;
A
#
# COMPACT_ATOMS: atom_id res chain seq x y z
N MET A 1 12.66 5.29 -10.33
CA MET A 1 11.50 5.75 -9.53
C MET A 1 10.98 7.08 -10.07
N PRO A 2 9.83 7.12 -10.77
CA PRO A 2 9.07 8.36 -10.93
C PRO A 2 8.89 9.08 -9.61
N GLY A 3 8.82 10.41 -9.65
CA GLY A 3 8.58 11.20 -8.44
C GLY A 3 7.29 10.78 -7.70
N PRO A 4 7.11 11.22 -6.45
CA PRO A 4 5.92 10.93 -5.64
C PRO A 4 4.62 11.40 -6.30
N GLY A 5 4.69 12.44 -7.14
CA GLY A 5 3.54 13.05 -7.81
C GLY A 5 2.76 12.06 -8.69
N PRO A 6 3.37 11.46 -9.74
CA PRO A 6 2.73 10.46 -10.59
C PRO A 6 2.04 9.32 -9.84
N HIS A 7 2.71 8.72 -8.85
CA HIS A 7 2.15 7.66 -8.00
C HIS A 7 0.88 8.11 -7.28
N LEU A 8 0.95 9.24 -6.58
CA LEU A 8 -0.19 9.79 -5.84
C LEU A 8 -1.34 10.17 -6.79
N MET A 9 -1.05 10.88 -7.88
CA MET A 9 -2.09 11.33 -8.82
C MET A 9 -2.79 10.17 -9.50
N TYR A 10 -2.04 9.18 -9.99
CA TYR A 10 -2.62 8.01 -10.66
C TYR A 10 -3.46 7.17 -9.68
N ALA A 11 -2.93 6.90 -8.48
CA ALA A 11 -3.63 6.07 -7.52
C ALA A 11 -4.86 6.79 -6.92
N MET A 12 -4.77 8.08 -6.58
CA MET A 12 -5.94 8.84 -6.13
C MET A 12 -7.00 8.96 -7.23
N GLY A 13 -6.59 9.29 -8.46
CA GLY A 13 -7.51 9.38 -9.61
C GLY A 13 -8.22 8.06 -9.88
N SER A 14 -7.47 6.95 -9.85
CA SER A 14 -8.04 5.61 -9.99
C SER A 14 -9.00 5.27 -8.84
N GLY A 15 -8.66 5.60 -7.59
CA GLY A 15 -9.55 5.40 -6.45
C GLY A 15 -10.83 6.24 -6.52
N LEU A 16 -10.76 7.47 -7.02
CA LEU A 16 -11.95 8.30 -7.30
C LEU A 16 -12.81 7.69 -8.41
N CYS A 17 -12.20 7.17 -9.47
CA CYS A 17 -12.92 6.43 -10.52
C CYS A 17 -13.64 5.21 -9.93
N LEU A 18 -12.94 4.39 -9.12
CA LEU A 18 -13.51 3.25 -8.41
C LEU A 18 -14.65 3.66 -7.48
N THR A 19 -14.51 4.79 -6.79
CA THR A 19 -15.57 5.37 -5.94
C THR A 19 -16.82 5.67 -6.77
N SER A 20 -16.65 6.31 -7.93
CA SER A 20 -17.75 6.67 -8.83
C SER A 20 -18.46 5.44 -9.39
N ILE A 21 -17.73 4.50 -10.01
CA ILE A 21 -18.35 3.31 -10.64
C ILE A 21 -18.98 2.36 -9.63
N SER A 22 -18.53 2.39 -8.37
CA SER A 22 -19.07 1.55 -7.30
C SER A 22 -20.20 2.23 -6.51
N ASN A 23 -20.66 3.41 -6.94
CA ASN A 23 -21.65 4.22 -6.23
C ASN A 23 -21.27 4.44 -4.74
N GLY A 24 -20.00 4.76 -4.48
CA GLY A 24 -19.48 5.03 -3.13
C GLY A 24 -19.20 3.80 -2.27
N ARG A 25 -19.43 2.57 -2.77
CA ARG A 25 -19.04 1.35 -2.04
C ARG A 25 -17.52 1.26 -1.87
N PHE A 26 -16.77 1.64 -2.89
CA PHE A 26 -15.34 1.93 -2.76
C PHE A 26 -15.19 3.33 -2.16
N GLY A 27 -15.25 3.44 -0.84
CA GLY A 27 -15.22 4.73 -0.16
C GLY A 27 -13.84 5.42 -0.10
N PRO A 28 -13.80 6.67 0.40
CA PRO A 28 -12.57 7.49 0.49
C PRO A 28 -11.41 6.81 1.22
N HIS A 29 -11.71 6.03 2.25
CA HIS A 29 -10.69 5.29 2.98
C HIS A 29 -10.03 4.21 2.13
N HIS A 30 -10.77 3.46 1.32
CA HIS A 30 -10.18 2.48 0.40
C HIS A 30 -9.25 3.18 -0.58
N THR A 31 -9.66 4.32 -1.14
CA THR A 31 -8.83 5.17 -2.00
C THR A 31 -7.56 5.61 -1.30
N LEU A 32 -7.65 6.06 -0.04
CA LEU A 32 -6.50 6.50 0.74
C LEU A 32 -5.51 5.35 0.96
N PHE A 33 -5.97 4.19 1.42
CA PHE A 33 -5.10 3.04 1.67
C PHE A 33 -4.49 2.49 0.38
N TYR A 34 -5.28 2.38 -0.70
CA TYR A 34 -4.77 2.03 -2.02
C TYR A 34 -3.68 2.99 -2.49
N THR A 35 -3.90 4.31 -2.33
CA THR A 35 -2.95 5.35 -2.71
C THR A 35 -1.67 5.28 -1.90
N ILE A 36 -1.77 5.18 -0.56
CA ILE A 36 -0.60 5.05 0.31
C ILE A 36 0.21 3.81 -0.07
N ASN A 37 -0.46 2.69 -0.35
CA ASN A 37 0.23 1.46 -0.70
C ASN A 37 0.85 1.51 -2.10
N ALA A 38 0.20 2.16 -3.07
CA ALA A 38 0.74 2.37 -4.41
C ALA A 38 1.89 3.39 -4.43
N PHE A 39 1.90 4.33 -3.49
CA PHE A 39 2.96 5.31 -3.37
C PHE A 39 4.16 4.76 -2.57
N PHE A 40 3.93 4.32 -1.34
CA PHE A 40 4.99 4.04 -0.37
C PHE A 40 5.26 2.54 -0.18
N GLY A 41 4.35 1.67 -0.60
CA GLY A 41 4.33 0.27 -0.18
C GLY A 41 5.65 -0.44 -0.46
N PRO A 42 5.98 -0.75 -1.73
CA PRO A 42 7.23 -1.42 -2.07
C PRO A 42 8.48 -0.59 -1.75
N ASP A 43 8.37 0.75 -1.83
CA ASP A 43 9.43 1.69 -1.42
C ASP A 43 9.82 1.60 0.06
N VAL A 44 9.04 0.95 0.93
CA VAL A 44 9.50 0.60 2.29
C VAL A 44 10.82 -0.17 2.26
N GLY A 45 11.10 -0.92 1.19
CA GLY A 45 12.40 -1.58 0.99
C GLY A 45 13.57 -0.59 1.08
N SER A 46 13.51 0.52 0.34
CA SER A 46 14.55 1.56 0.35
C SER A 46 14.78 2.17 1.75
N PHE A 47 13.72 2.26 2.57
CA PHE A 47 13.86 2.67 3.97
C PHE A 47 14.69 1.68 4.79
N THR A 48 14.58 0.37 4.53
CA THR A 48 15.38 -0.65 5.22
C THR A 48 16.86 -0.58 4.83
N GLU A 49 17.17 -0.29 3.57
CA GLU A 49 18.54 -0.06 3.11
C GLU A 49 19.15 1.19 3.75
N TRP A 50 18.43 2.31 3.70
CA TRP A 50 18.82 3.55 4.36
C TRP A 50 19.07 3.36 5.85
N LEU A 51 18.16 2.68 6.56
CA LEU A 51 18.31 2.40 7.98
C LEU A 51 19.55 1.52 8.26
N GLY A 52 19.77 0.48 7.45
CA GLY A 52 20.95 -0.39 7.55
C GLY A 52 22.26 0.37 7.32
N SER A 53 22.25 1.35 6.42
CA SER A 53 23.43 2.19 6.12
C SER A 53 23.93 2.99 7.33
N LEU A 54 23.04 3.34 8.28
CA LEU A 54 23.40 4.07 9.50
C LEU A 54 24.25 3.25 10.47
N PHE A 55 24.19 1.92 10.39
CA PHE A 55 24.88 1.01 11.29
C PHE A 55 26.07 0.29 10.63
N GLY A 56 26.12 0.27 9.29
CA GLY A 56 27.22 -0.30 8.52
C GLY A 56 27.36 -1.84 8.61
N GLY A 57 28.39 -2.37 7.98
CA GLY A 57 28.74 -3.80 8.05
C GLY A 57 27.59 -4.74 7.68
N SER A 58 27.31 -5.72 8.54
CA SER A 58 26.24 -6.70 8.34
C SER A 58 24.85 -6.08 8.31
N ALA A 59 24.63 -4.94 9.00
CA ALA A 59 23.33 -4.27 9.01
C ALA A 59 23.01 -3.64 7.65
N HIS A 60 24.01 -3.06 6.97
CA HIS A 60 23.83 -2.55 5.62
C HIS A 60 23.56 -3.67 4.62
N ALA A 61 24.29 -4.79 4.71
CA ALA A 61 24.05 -5.96 3.87
C ALA A 61 22.64 -6.55 4.06
N LEU A 62 22.17 -6.61 5.31
CA LEU A 62 20.80 -7.04 5.61
C LEU A 62 19.77 -6.05 5.06
N GLY A 63 19.96 -4.75 5.24
CA GLY A 63 19.08 -3.70 4.72
C GLY A 63 18.91 -3.78 3.21
N SER A 64 20.01 -3.87 2.47
CA SER A 64 20.00 -4.03 1.01
C SER A 64 19.31 -5.34 0.56
N SER A 65 19.57 -6.46 1.25
CA SER A 65 18.88 -7.72 0.92
C SER A 65 17.36 -7.68 1.19
N LEU A 66 16.93 -6.93 2.21
CA LEU A 66 15.52 -6.74 2.52
C LEU A 66 14.85 -5.81 1.52
N GLU A 67 15.55 -4.77 1.06
CA GLU A 67 15.10 -3.93 -0.03
C GLU A 67 14.81 -4.76 -1.29
N ASP A 68 15.79 -5.55 -1.76
CA ASP A 68 15.62 -6.40 -2.95
C ASP A 68 14.41 -7.33 -2.82
N LEU A 69 14.19 -7.86 -1.62
CA LEU A 69 13.10 -8.78 -1.34
C LEU A 69 11.75 -8.07 -1.27
N ILE A 70 11.69 -6.90 -0.63
CA ILE A 70 10.46 -6.12 -0.45
C ILE A 70 10.06 -5.42 -1.75
N HIS A 71 11.02 -4.93 -2.52
CA HIS A 71 10.82 -4.25 -3.80
C HIS A 71 10.62 -5.23 -4.97
N HIS A 72 10.36 -6.51 -4.69
CA HIS A 72 9.98 -7.49 -5.71
C HIS A 72 8.45 -7.62 -5.83
N PRO A 73 7.87 -7.57 -7.05
CA PRO A 73 6.42 -7.54 -7.28
C PRO A 73 5.60 -8.58 -6.54
N PHE A 74 6.12 -9.79 -6.42
CA PHE A 74 5.42 -10.89 -5.76
C PHE A 74 5.76 -11.00 -4.27
N PHE A 75 7.00 -10.69 -3.90
CA PHE A 75 7.44 -10.89 -2.52
C PHE A 75 6.92 -9.80 -1.59
N TYR A 76 6.73 -8.57 -2.08
CA TYR A 76 6.01 -7.54 -1.33
C TYR A 76 4.66 -8.05 -0.83
N ILE A 77 3.86 -8.59 -1.75
CA ILE A 77 2.50 -9.07 -1.47
C ILE A 77 2.53 -10.24 -0.48
N LEU A 78 3.48 -11.16 -0.64
CA LEU A 78 3.59 -12.34 0.23
C LEU A 78 4.09 -11.99 1.64
N LEU A 79 5.10 -11.13 1.75
CA LEU A 79 5.76 -10.81 3.01
C LEU A 79 5.03 -9.72 3.79
N LEU A 80 4.64 -8.63 3.12
CA LEU A 80 4.00 -7.48 3.76
C LEU A 80 2.50 -7.44 3.50
N GLY A 81 2.00 -7.97 2.39
CA GLY A 81 0.56 -7.97 2.09
C GLY A 81 -0.27 -8.71 3.15
N LEU A 82 0.19 -9.87 3.62
CA LEU A 82 -0.48 -10.59 4.71
C LEU A 82 -0.51 -9.80 6.03
N PRO A 83 0.61 -9.40 6.66
CA PRO A 83 0.56 -8.68 7.93
C PRO A 83 -0.17 -7.32 7.81
N LEU A 84 0.03 -6.59 6.71
CA LEU A 84 -0.68 -5.32 6.48
C LEU A 84 -2.18 -5.54 6.31
N SER A 85 -2.63 -6.67 5.72
CA SER A 85 -4.06 -6.97 5.60
C SER A 85 -4.74 -7.16 6.97
N PHE A 86 -4.04 -7.77 7.92
CA PHE A 86 -4.53 -7.92 9.30
C PHE A 86 -4.57 -6.57 10.00
N LEU A 87 -3.49 -5.80 9.91
CA LEU A 87 -3.40 -4.47 10.51
C LEU A 87 -4.50 -3.55 9.96
N TYR A 88 -4.66 -3.51 8.64
CA TYR A 88 -5.66 -2.66 8.01
C TYR A 88 -7.08 -3.12 8.37
N SER A 89 -7.40 -4.42 8.31
CA SER A 89 -8.73 -4.88 8.73
C SER A 89 -9.05 -4.46 10.17
N ARG A 90 -8.07 -4.49 11.08
CA ARG A 90 -8.21 -3.98 12.45
C ARG A 90 -8.43 -2.46 12.51
N ILE A 91 -7.60 -1.68 11.83
CA ILE A 91 -7.71 -0.21 11.81
C ILE A 91 -9.04 0.22 11.18
N SER A 92 -9.41 -0.33 10.03
CA SER A 92 -10.68 -0.07 9.35
C SER A 92 -11.87 -0.36 10.28
N SER A 93 -11.86 -1.52 10.95
CA SER A 93 -12.92 -1.87 11.91
C SER A 93 -12.99 -0.87 13.06
N TYR A 94 -11.84 -0.53 13.66
CA TYR A 94 -11.79 0.44 14.76
C TYR A 94 -12.34 1.81 14.36
N LEU A 95 -11.91 2.34 13.21
CA LEU A 95 -12.32 3.67 12.75
C LEU A 95 -13.81 3.73 12.36
N LEU A 96 -14.36 2.66 11.79
CA LEU A 96 -15.79 2.56 11.51
C LEU A 96 -16.63 2.47 12.79
N HIS A 97 -16.19 1.66 13.77
CA HIS A 97 -16.90 1.52 15.04
C HIS A 97 -16.87 2.79 15.89
N THR A 98 -15.80 3.57 15.80
CA THR A 98 -15.68 4.87 16.49
C THR A 98 -16.32 6.02 15.73
N GLN A 99 -16.95 5.77 14.57
CA GLN A 99 -17.56 6.79 13.69
C GLN A 99 -16.58 7.87 13.21
N LEU A 100 -15.28 7.61 13.29
CA LEU A 100 -14.24 8.47 12.71
C LEU A 100 -14.16 8.31 11.19
N LEU A 101 -14.75 7.23 10.66
CA LEU A 101 -14.77 6.92 9.25
C LEU A 101 -16.21 6.69 8.83
N ASP A 102 -16.68 7.50 7.88
CA ASP A 102 -17.99 7.31 7.27
C ASP A 102 -17.86 6.38 6.04
N SER A 103 -18.79 5.42 5.94
CA SER A 103 -18.81 4.44 4.86
C SER A 103 -20.25 4.07 4.57
N VAL A 104 -20.59 4.01 3.28
CA VAL A 104 -21.94 3.67 2.79
C VAL A 104 -22.43 2.33 3.37
N SER A 105 -21.55 1.34 3.47
CA SER A 105 -21.92 0.02 4.01
C SER A 105 -21.86 -0.05 5.54
N ARG A 106 -21.07 0.83 6.19
CA ARG A 106 -20.65 0.72 7.61
C ARG A 106 -20.07 -0.65 8.01
N VAL A 107 -19.72 -1.49 7.03
CA VAL A 107 -19.14 -2.81 7.26
C VAL A 107 -17.63 -2.71 7.05
N PRO A 108 -16.80 -3.18 7.99
CA PRO A 108 -15.36 -3.17 7.83
C PRO A 108 -14.90 -4.12 6.72
N LEU A 109 -13.76 -3.79 6.12
CA LEU A 109 -13.13 -4.68 5.16
C LEU A 109 -12.70 -5.98 5.82
N THR A 110 -13.03 -7.08 5.17
CA THR A 110 -12.46 -8.39 5.50
C THR A 110 -10.97 -8.39 5.21
N ARG A 111 -10.22 -9.27 5.89
CA ARG A 111 -8.77 -9.42 5.67
C ARG A 111 -8.44 -9.74 4.22
N MET A 112 -9.26 -10.55 3.55
CA MET A 112 -9.08 -10.86 2.13
C MET A 112 -9.24 -9.62 1.25
N GLN A 113 -10.25 -8.79 1.53
CA GLN A 113 -10.41 -7.52 0.80
C GLN A 113 -9.24 -6.56 1.04
N CYS A 114 -8.75 -6.45 2.28
CA CYS A 114 -7.55 -5.67 2.57
C CYS A 114 -6.32 -6.22 1.81
N PHE A 115 -6.14 -7.54 1.78
CA PHE A 115 -5.05 -8.19 1.05
C PHE A 115 -5.10 -7.90 -0.45
N LEU A 116 -6.29 -7.98 -1.06
CA LEU A 116 -6.49 -7.62 -2.47
C LEU A 116 -6.22 -6.14 -2.73
N LEU A 117 -6.61 -5.26 -1.80
CA LEU A 117 -6.38 -3.82 -1.92
C LEU A 117 -4.89 -3.46 -1.85
N ILE A 118 -4.15 -4.13 -0.97
CA ILE A 118 -2.67 -4.01 -0.89
C ILE A 118 -2.03 -4.57 -2.16
N SER A 119 -2.50 -5.72 -2.65
CA SER A 119 -2.00 -6.31 -3.90
C SER A 119 -2.21 -5.36 -5.08
N ALA A 120 -3.40 -4.76 -5.20
CA ALA A 120 -3.71 -3.79 -6.24
C ALA A 120 -2.83 -2.53 -6.16
N GLY A 121 -2.61 -2.00 -4.94
CA GLY A 121 -1.69 -0.88 -4.74
C GLY A 121 -0.26 -1.24 -5.13
N SER A 122 0.23 -2.42 -4.74
CA SER A 122 1.56 -2.91 -5.09
C SER A 122 1.73 -3.08 -6.60
N PHE A 123 0.78 -3.70 -7.30
CA PHE A 123 0.85 -3.79 -8.77
C PHE A 123 0.81 -2.41 -9.44
N THR A 124 0.08 -1.47 -8.86
CA THR A 124 0.03 -0.09 -9.36
C THR A 124 1.38 0.60 -9.20
N HIS A 125 2.04 0.42 -8.05
CA HIS A 125 3.40 0.92 -7.82
C HIS A 125 4.37 0.44 -8.91
N PHE A 126 4.51 -0.89 -9.05
CA PHE A 126 5.43 -1.47 -10.03
C PHE A 126 5.07 -1.14 -11.48
N PHE A 127 3.78 -1.02 -11.80
CA PHE A 127 3.34 -0.56 -13.11
C PHE A 127 3.84 0.87 -13.39
N LEU A 128 3.73 1.77 -12.41
CA LEU A 128 4.14 3.15 -12.57
C LEU A 128 5.65 3.30 -12.59
N ASP A 129 6.39 2.53 -11.79
CA ASP A 129 7.85 2.44 -11.91
C ASP A 129 8.26 2.08 -13.33
N HIS A 130 7.70 1.00 -13.89
CA HIS A 130 7.98 0.61 -15.27
C HIS A 130 7.50 1.59 -16.34
N LEU A 131 6.46 2.38 -16.06
CA LEU A 131 5.93 3.35 -17.03
C LEU A 131 6.83 4.59 -17.14
N PHE A 132 7.53 4.95 -16.07
CA PHE A 132 8.28 6.20 -15.96
C PHE A 132 9.80 6.03 -15.78
N GLU A 133 10.29 4.79 -15.71
CA GLU A 133 11.70 4.41 -15.91
C GLU A 133 12.01 4.13 -17.38
#